data_AF-A0A7R8RM93-F1
#
_entry.id   AF-A0A7R8RM93-F1
#
_cell.length_a   1.000
_cell.length_b   1.000
_cell.length_c   1.000
_cell.angle_alpha   90.00
_cell.angle_beta   90.00
_cell.angle_gamma   90.00
#
_symmetry.space_group_name_H-M   'P 1'
#
loop_
_entity.id
_entity.type
_entity.pdbx_description
1 polymer ?
#
loop_
_entity_poly.entity_id
_entity_poly.type
_entity_poly.pdbx_seq_one_letter_code
_entity_poly.pdbx_strand_id
1 'polypeptide(L)'
;MTFKPQPLTPYLSARHYFGSQQRRHREQAGLSLNQLAGIVNSSKSTLGRIETAELMPPPDIPSRLDIAFGTDQHFHELYELPRREIHPDQYKRYMDFEYRAEVIEQYGAQALPGLLQTEEYARTLLRCDETLSPDQVEELVTARMSRQARLRSDDPPFRWAIIDESVLLRQMGSPTCMREQLASLLEQVDTPNSKVQVMPFSAGLHRLLGGALTLLTLPDYTRVAYE
;
A
#
# COMPACT_ATOMS: atom_id res chain seq x y z
N MET A 1 -31.02 7.11 -26.02
CA MET A 1 -30.01 7.63 -25.06
C MET A 1 -28.67 7.65 -25.76
N THR A 2 -28.12 8.84 -26.01
CA THR A 2 -26.83 9.02 -26.68
C THR A 2 -25.72 8.72 -25.68
N PHE A 3 -25.02 7.58 -25.83
CA PHE A 3 -23.90 7.21 -24.96
C PHE A 3 -22.80 8.26 -25.13
N LYS A 4 -22.57 9.07 -24.09
CA LYS A 4 -21.41 9.95 -24.02
C LYS A 4 -20.24 9.12 -23.51
N PRO A 5 -19.19 8.89 -24.30
CA PRO A 5 -18.02 8.19 -23.80
C PRO A 5 -17.39 8.97 -22.65
N GLN A 6 -17.06 8.27 -21.57
CA GLN A 6 -16.39 8.85 -20.41
C GLN A 6 -15.01 9.39 -20.85
N PRO A 7 -14.59 10.57 -20.35
CA PRO A 7 -13.27 11.12 -20.67
C PRO A 7 -12.16 10.22 -20.10
N LEU A 8 -11.15 9.94 -20.91
CA LEU A 8 -9.98 9.17 -20.48
C LEU A 8 -9.08 10.06 -19.59
N THR A 9 -8.68 9.53 -18.43
CA THR A 9 -7.74 10.19 -17.50
C THR A 9 -6.44 9.37 -17.36
N PRO A 10 -5.65 9.24 -18.44
CA PRO A 10 -4.53 8.28 -18.52
C PRO A 10 -3.47 8.44 -17.42
N TYR A 11 -3.29 9.65 -16.89
CA TYR A 11 -2.24 9.95 -15.90
C TYR A 11 -2.67 9.79 -14.44
N LEU A 12 -3.90 9.32 -14.17
CA LEU A 12 -4.40 9.19 -12.78
C LEU A 12 -3.83 7.97 -12.04
N SER A 13 -3.59 6.87 -12.74
CA SER A 13 -3.05 5.61 -12.18
C SER A 13 -2.70 4.64 -13.30
N ALA A 14 -1.93 3.58 -12.99
CA ALA A 14 -1.63 2.51 -13.95
C ALA A 14 -2.90 1.88 -14.56
N ARG A 15 -3.96 1.68 -13.76
CA ARG A 15 -5.25 1.17 -14.24
C ARG A 15 -5.90 2.09 -15.28
N HIS A 16 -5.86 3.41 -15.04
CA HIS A 16 -6.40 4.38 -15.98
C HIS A 16 -5.56 4.49 -17.25
N TYR A 17 -4.23 4.39 -17.11
CA TYR A 17 -3.33 4.33 -18.25
C TYR A 17 -3.61 3.08 -19.10
N PHE A 18 -3.71 1.89 -18.49
CA PHE A 18 -4.03 0.65 -19.19
C PHE A 18 -5.36 0.75 -19.96
N GLY A 19 -6.44 1.19 -19.30
CA GLY A 19 -7.74 1.37 -19.94
C GLY A 19 -7.69 2.34 -21.12
N SER A 20 -6.93 3.43 -20.99
CA SER A 20 -6.73 4.40 -22.07
C SER A 20 -5.98 3.80 -23.27
N GLN A 21 -4.95 2.97 -23.03
CA GLN A 21 -4.19 2.30 -24.08
C GLN A 21 -5.04 1.26 -24.80
N GLN A 22 -5.80 0.45 -24.05
CA GLN A 22 -6.71 -0.52 -24.67
C GLN A 22 -7.70 0.18 -25.58
N ARG A 23 -8.33 1.26 -25.10
CA ARG A 23 -9.30 2.03 -25.88
C ARG A 23 -8.67 2.65 -27.12
N ARG A 24 -7.47 3.24 -26.99
CA ARG A 24 -6.72 3.84 -28.09
C ARG A 24 -6.42 2.82 -29.18
N HIS A 25 -5.85 1.65 -28.82
CA HIS A 25 -5.55 0.59 -29.78
C HIS A 25 -6.81 0.00 -30.42
N ARG A 26 -7.89 -0.19 -29.65
CA ARG A 26 -9.18 -0.64 -30.17
C ARG A 26 -9.75 0.33 -31.20
N GLU A 27 -9.76 1.63 -30.90
CA GLU A 27 -10.27 2.66 -31.80
C GLU A 27 -9.39 2.81 -33.06
N GLN A 28 -8.06 2.72 -32.92
CA GLN A 28 -7.12 2.72 -34.05
C GLN A 28 -7.31 1.51 -34.98
N ALA A 29 -7.63 0.34 -34.42
CA ALA A 29 -7.96 -0.86 -35.18
C ALA A 29 -9.40 -0.84 -35.76
N GLY A 30 -10.19 0.20 -35.50
CA GLY A 30 -11.57 0.31 -35.97
C GLY A 30 -12.53 -0.72 -35.35
N LEU A 31 -12.18 -1.29 -34.19
CA LEU A 31 -12.93 -2.36 -33.56
C LEU A 31 -13.98 -1.80 -32.57
N SER A 32 -15.18 -2.37 -32.60
CA SER A 32 -16.14 -2.23 -31.50
C SER A 32 -15.72 -3.08 -30.31
N LEU A 33 -16.19 -2.74 -29.10
CA LEU A 33 -15.98 -3.58 -27.90
C LEU A 33 -16.49 -5.01 -28.08
N ASN A 34 -17.56 -5.22 -28.86
CA ASN A 34 -18.07 -6.56 -29.17
C ASN A 34 -17.13 -7.35 -30.07
N GLN A 35 -16.52 -6.71 -31.08
CA GLN A 35 -15.56 -7.37 -31.95
C GLN A 35 -14.28 -7.71 -31.19
N LEU A 36 -13.76 -6.78 -30.38
CA LEU A 36 -12.61 -7.04 -29.53
C LEU A 36 -12.89 -8.19 -28.56
N ALA A 37 -14.06 -8.19 -27.91
CA ALA A 37 -14.51 -9.27 -27.02
C ALA A 37 -14.45 -10.66 -27.69
N GLY A 38 -14.87 -10.75 -28.97
CA GLY A 38 -14.76 -11.98 -29.75
C GLY A 38 -13.31 -12.41 -30.00
N ILE A 39 -12.43 -11.47 -30.35
CA ILE A 39 -11.01 -11.75 -30.63
C ILE A 39 -10.29 -12.20 -29.35
N VAL A 40 -10.49 -11.48 -28.25
CA VAL A 40 -9.84 -11.77 -26.96
C VAL A 40 -10.70 -12.63 -26.04
N ASN A 41 -11.62 -13.47 -26.58
CA ASN A 41 -12.50 -14.41 -25.84
C ASN A 41 -12.85 -13.90 -24.43
N SER A 42 -13.43 -12.70 -24.38
CA SER A 42 -13.82 -12.02 -23.14
C SER A 42 -15.19 -11.39 -23.33
N SER A 43 -15.81 -10.87 -22.27
CA SER A 43 -17.11 -10.22 -22.40
C SER A 43 -16.95 -8.74 -22.77
N LYS A 44 -17.89 -8.21 -23.56
CA LYS A 44 -18.00 -6.75 -23.82
C LYS A 44 -18.01 -5.94 -22.52
N SER A 45 -18.70 -6.45 -21.50
CA SER A 45 -18.79 -5.79 -20.19
C SER A 45 -17.45 -5.74 -19.48
N THR A 46 -16.66 -6.81 -19.55
CA THR A 46 -15.32 -6.87 -18.96
C THR A 46 -14.41 -5.85 -19.65
N LEU A 47 -14.35 -5.86 -20.97
CA LEU A 47 -13.52 -4.92 -21.74
C LEU A 47 -13.95 -3.47 -21.55
N GLY A 48 -15.26 -3.20 -21.47
CA GLY A 48 -15.78 -1.86 -21.18
C GLY A 48 -15.35 -1.36 -19.80
N ARG A 49 -15.44 -2.19 -18.76
CA ARG A 49 -14.99 -1.86 -17.40
C ARG A 49 -13.48 -1.66 -17.29
N ILE A 50 -12.71 -2.31 -18.17
CA ILE A 50 -11.26 -2.07 -18.28
C ILE A 50 -11.01 -0.69 -18.92
N GLU A 51 -11.70 -0.35 -20.01
CA GLU A 51 -11.56 0.97 -20.67
C GLU A 51 -12.02 2.15 -19.79
N THR A 52 -13.01 1.93 -18.91
CA THR A 52 -13.45 2.94 -17.93
C THR A 52 -12.64 2.92 -16.64
N ALA A 53 -11.60 2.08 -16.56
CA ALA A 53 -10.75 1.93 -15.38
C ALA A 53 -11.54 1.57 -14.10
N GLU A 54 -12.65 0.84 -14.22
CA GLU A 54 -13.39 0.26 -13.10
C GLU A 54 -12.79 -1.09 -12.66
N LEU A 55 -12.15 -1.79 -13.59
CA LEU A 55 -11.63 -3.14 -13.41
C LEU A 55 -10.19 -3.23 -13.97
N MET A 56 -9.28 -3.83 -13.21
CA MET A 56 -7.99 -4.26 -13.76
C MET A 56 -8.19 -5.46 -14.69
N PRO A 57 -7.47 -5.54 -15.83
CA PRO A 57 -7.57 -6.69 -16.71
C PRO A 57 -7.23 -7.99 -15.95
N PRO A 58 -8.01 -9.06 -16.15
CA PRO A 58 -7.63 -10.40 -15.72
C PRO A 58 -6.25 -10.80 -16.29
N PRO A 59 -5.47 -11.67 -15.62
CA PRO A 59 -4.08 -11.96 -15.99
C PRO A 59 -3.86 -12.47 -17.41
N ASP A 60 -4.86 -13.11 -18.01
CA ASP A 60 -4.79 -13.65 -19.38
C ASP A 60 -5.06 -12.59 -20.46
N ILE A 61 -5.76 -11.51 -20.13
CA ILE A 61 -6.20 -10.50 -21.12
C ILE A 61 -5.04 -9.70 -21.74
N PRO A 62 -4.01 -9.23 -20.99
CA PRO A 62 -2.93 -8.42 -21.55
C PRO A 62 -2.22 -9.08 -22.74
N SER A 63 -1.75 -10.33 -22.58
CA SER A 63 -1.07 -11.05 -23.66
C SER A 63 -1.99 -11.30 -24.88
N ARG A 64 -3.30 -11.36 -24.66
CA ARG A 64 -4.29 -11.56 -25.73
C ARG A 64 -4.59 -10.27 -26.46
N LEU A 65 -4.55 -9.13 -25.77
CA LEU A 65 -4.56 -7.81 -26.39
C LEU A 65 -3.30 -7.59 -27.22
N ASP A 66 -2.14 -8.02 -26.73
CA ASP A 66 -0.88 -7.95 -27.49
C ASP A 66 -0.96 -8.73 -28.81
N ILE A 67 -1.47 -9.95 -28.78
CA ILE A 67 -1.71 -10.74 -29.99
C ILE A 67 -2.76 -10.07 -30.90
N ALA A 68 -3.86 -9.56 -30.33
CA ALA A 68 -4.95 -8.96 -31.09
C ALA A 68 -4.54 -7.66 -31.80
N PHE A 69 -3.68 -6.87 -31.18
CA PHE A 69 -3.22 -5.59 -31.71
C PHE A 69 -1.83 -5.65 -32.37
N GLY A 70 -1.15 -6.79 -32.30
CA GLY A 70 0.22 -6.94 -32.79
C GLY A 70 1.21 -6.07 -32.02
N THR A 71 0.95 -5.80 -30.74
CA THR A 71 1.85 -5.03 -29.89
C THR A 71 2.79 -5.99 -29.20
N ASP A 72 4.09 -5.87 -29.46
CA ASP A 72 5.14 -6.76 -28.97
C ASP A 72 5.27 -6.65 -27.44
N GLN A 73 4.44 -7.41 -26.71
CA GLN A 73 4.32 -7.46 -25.25
C GLN A 73 3.93 -6.15 -24.54
N HIS A 74 3.51 -5.11 -25.26
CA HIS A 74 3.18 -3.82 -24.68
C HIS A 74 2.14 -3.90 -23.53
N PHE A 75 1.01 -4.58 -23.75
CA PHE A 75 -0.02 -4.71 -22.72
C PHE A 75 0.43 -5.61 -21.59
N HIS A 76 1.18 -6.68 -21.88
CA HIS A 76 1.81 -7.51 -20.86
C HIS A 76 2.75 -6.69 -19.96
N GLU A 77 3.63 -5.87 -20.53
CA GLU A 77 4.53 -4.99 -19.78
C GLU A 77 3.75 -3.96 -18.96
N LEU A 78 2.72 -3.32 -19.54
CA LEU A 78 1.86 -2.37 -18.81
C LEU A 78 1.11 -3.02 -17.65
N TYR A 79 0.82 -4.32 -17.75
CA TYR A 79 0.19 -5.08 -16.68
C TYR A 79 1.18 -5.52 -15.60
N GLU A 80 2.41 -5.87 -15.99
CA GLU A 80 3.45 -6.36 -15.09
C GLU A 80 4.18 -5.23 -14.36
N LEU A 81 4.39 -4.07 -14.99
CA LEU A 81 5.12 -2.94 -14.40
C LEU A 81 4.57 -2.53 -13.01
N PRO A 82 3.24 -2.34 -12.83
CA PRO A 82 2.67 -1.99 -11.52
C PRO A 82 2.64 -3.15 -10.51
N ARG A 83 2.90 -4.39 -10.96
CA ARG A 83 2.94 -5.60 -10.11
C ARG A 83 4.36 -5.95 -9.67
N ARG A 84 5.35 -5.65 -10.51
CA ARG A 84 6.79 -5.82 -10.24
C ARG A 84 7.34 -4.69 -9.39
N GLU A 85 6.80 -3.49 -9.56
CA GLU A 85 6.94 -2.47 -8.53
C GLU A 85 6.12 -2.94 -7.31
N ILE A 86 6.78 -3.23 -6.19
CA ILE A 86 6.16 -3.54 -4.90
C ILE A 86 5.10 -2.46 -4.61
N HIS A 87 3.81 -2.80 -4.78
CA HIS A 87 2.64 -1.92 -4.76
C HIS A 87 2.89 -0.44 -4.40
N PRO A 88 3.45 0.38 -5.31
CA PRO A 88 3.75 1.77 -5.01
C PRO A 88 2.46 2.54 -4.85
N ASP A 89 1.40 2.19 -5.57
CA ASP A 89 0.13 2.91 -5.48
C ASP A 89 -0.53 2.75 -4.11
N GLN A 90 -0.50 1.56 -3.51
CA GLN A 90 -1.11 1.35 -2.19
C GLN A 90 -0.22 1.86 -1.07
N TYR A 91 1.10 1.60 -1.14
CA TYR A 91 2.05 2.10 -0.14
C TYR A 91 2.20 3.63 -0.20
N LYS A 92 2.25 4.24 -1.40
CA LYS A 92 2.24 5.71 -1.56
C LYS A 92 0.91 6.32 -1.14
N ARG A 93 -0.24 5.69 -1.45
CA ARG A 93 -1.54 6.16 -0.94
C ARG A 93 -1.60 6.06 0.58
N TYR A 94 -1.12 4.96 1.14
CA TYR A 94 -0.99 4.82 2.58
C TYR A 94 -0.12 5.93 3.15
N MET A 95 1.05 6.22 2.55
CA MET A 95 1.91 7.32 3.01
C MET A 95 1.24 8.69 2.88
N ASP A 96 0.46 8.96 1.82
CA ASP A 96 -0.34 10.19 1.70
C ASP A 96 -1.40 10.30 2.79
N PHE A 97 -2.13 9.21 3.05
CA PHE A 97 -3.14 9.17 4.10
C PHE A 97 -2.52 9.25 5.50
N GLU A 98 -1.42 8.54 5.76
CA GLU A 98 -0.68 8.57 7.03
C GLU A 98 -0.13 9.97 7.27
N TYR A 99 0.40 10.60 6.22
CA TYR A 99 0.77 12.00 6.29
C TYR A 99 -0.47 12.80 6.67
N ARG A 100 -1.55 12.82 5.89
CA ARG A 100 -2.69 13.72 6.13
C ARG A 100 -3.56 13.41 7.36
N ALA A 101 -3.39 12.25 7.99
CA ALA A 101 -4.24 11.82 9.10
C ALA A 101 -4.16 12.79 10.30
N GLU A 102 -5.29 12.95 10.98
CA GLU A 102 -5.39 13.59 12.30
C GLU A 102 -5.33 12.54 13.41
N VAL A 103 -5.79 11.32 13.13
CA VAL A 103 -5.74 10.18 14.05
C VAL A 103 -5.18 8.96 13.34
N ILE A 104 -4.19 8.32 13.98
CA ILE A 104 -3.54 7.11 13.51
C ILE A 104 -3.69 6.03 14.60
N GLU A 105 -4.49 5.01 14.34
CA GLU A 105 -4.70 3.88 15.25
C GLU A 105 -4.03 2.63 14.68
N GLN A 106 -3.23 1.92 15.46
CA GLN A 106 -2.42 0.80 14.96
C GLN A 106 -2.49 -0.40 15.90
N TYR A 107 -2.58 -1.59 15.32
CA TYR A 107 -2.35 -2.85 16.00
C TYR A 107 -1.10 -3.54 15.44
N GLY A 108 -0.10 -3.76 16.29
CA GLY A 108 1.15 -4.45 15.95
C GLY A 108 1.22 -5.84 16.57
N ALA A 109 0.99 -6.90 15.78
CA ALA A 109 1.01 -8.28 16.27
C ALA A 109 2.42 -8.87 16.45
N GLN A 110 3.37 -8.49 15.59
CA GLN A 110 4.67 -9.19 15.48
C GLN A 110 5.88 -8.26 15.57
N ALA A 111 5.68 -6.97 15.31
CA ALA A 111 6.70 -5.93 15.45
C ALA A 111 6.03 -4.61 15.84
N LEU A 112 6.81 -3.70 16.41
CA LEU A 112 6.34 -2.34 16.69
C LEU A 112 5.88 -1.66 15.39
N PRO A 113 4.77 -0.90 15.40
CA PRO A 113 4.40 -0.04 14.29
C PRO A 113 5.52 0.90 13.88
N GLY A 114 5.68 1.16 12.57
CA GLY A 114 6.83 1.87 12.02
C GLY A 114 7.07 3.28 12.58
N LEU A 115 6.00 3.97 12.99
CA LEU A 115 6.06 5.29 13.61
C LEU A 115 6.62 5.29 15.04
N LEU A 116 6.71 4.11 15.67
CA LEU A 116 7.26 3.92 17.02
C LEU A 116 8.67 3.33 16.99
N GLN A 117 9.21 2.99 15.81
CA GLN A 117 10.50 2.33 15.69
C GLN A 117 11.66 3.31 15.81
N THR A 118 12.74 2.91 16.46
CA THR A 118 14.05 3.55 16.31
C THR A 118 14.67 3.15 14.98
N GLU A 119 15.65 3.92 14.53
CA GLU A 119 16.36 3.67 13.26
C GLU A 119 16.99 2.27 13.24
N GLU A 120 17.66 1.87 14.32
CA GLU A 120 18.33 0.57 14.40
C GLU A 120 17.34 -0.61 14.46
N TYR A 121 16.21 -0.44 15.12
CA TYR A 121 15.14 -1.44 15.11
C TYR A 121 14.56 -1.59 13.70
N ALA A 122 14.27 -0.46 13.03
CA ALA A 122 13.74 -0.45 11.68
C ALA A 122 14.70 -1.12 10.68
N ARG A 123 16.00 -0.78 10.77
CA ARG A 123 17.07 -1.38 9.97
C ARG A 123 17.16 -2.88 10.19
N THR A 124 17.17 -3.31 11.45
CA THR A 124 17.22 -4.74 11.80
C THR A 124 16.05 -5.51 11.20
N LEU A 125 14.83 -4.97 11.33
CA LEU A 125 13.63 -5.59 10.78
C LEU A 125 13.67 -5.65 9.24
N LEU A 126 14.11 -4.58 8.58
CA LEU A 126 14.18 -4.52 7.11
C LEU A 126 15.24 -5.46 6.53
N ARG A 127 16.34 -5.71 7.23
CA ARG A 127 17.37 -6.68 6.84
C ARG A 127 16.89 -8.14 6.86
N CYS A 128 15.73 -8.43 7.45
CA CYS A 128 15.15 -9.77 7.38
C CYS A 128 14.71 -10.15 5.96
N ASP A 129 14.47 -9.18 5.08
CA ASP A 129 14.19 -9.45 3.68
C ASP A 129 15.51 -9.62 2.91
N GLU A 130 15.87 -10.89 2.64
CA GLU A 130 17.10 -11.27 1.94
C GLU A 130 17.13 -10.79 0.48
N THR A 131 16.00 -10.31 -0.07
CA THR A 131 15.94 -9.80 -1.44
C THR A 131 16.43 -8.36 -1.58
N LEU A 132 16.55 -7.63 -0.46
CA LEU A 132 16.99 -6.24 -0.45
C LEU A 132 18.51 -6.13 -0.36
N SER A 133 19.09 -5.25 -1.19
CA SER A 133 20.49 -4.85 -1.04
C SER A 133 20.68 -3.98 0.22
N PRO A 134 21.92 -3.89 0.76
CA PRO A 134 22.21 -2.99 1.87
C PRO A 134 21.79 -1.53 1.61
N ASP A 135 22.00 -1.03 0.39
CA ASP A 135 21.62 0.33 0.01
C ASP A 135 20.09 0.51 -0.01
N GLN A 136 19.35 -0.48 -0.54
CA GLN A 136 17.88 -0.47 -0.53
C GLN A 136 17.32 -0.49 0.90
N VAL A 137 17.96 -1.24 1.80
CA VAL A 137 17.59 -1.22 3.22
C VAL A 137 17.73 0.18 3.80
N GLU A 138 18.87 0.85 3.59
CA GLU A 138 19.09 2.20 4.13
C GLU A 138 18.14 3.24 3.51
N GLU A 139 17.78 3.11 2.22
CA GLU A 139 16.74 3.92 1.60
C GLU A 139 15.37 3.74 2.29
N LEU A 140 14.97 2.50 2.56
CA LEU A 140 13.72 2.18 3.26
C LEU A 140 13.73 2.63 4.72
N VAL A 141 14.87 2.52 5.41
CA VAL A 141 15.06 3.04 6.77
C VAL A 141 14.89 4.55 6.75
N THR A 142 15.57 5.24 5.84
CA THR A 142 15.47 6.70 5.68
C THR A 142 14.04 7.13 5.40
N ALA A 143 13.34 6.44 4.48
CA ALA A 143 11.94 6.69 4.19
C ALA A 143 11.02 6.39 5.39
N ARG A 144 11.34 5.42 6.23
CA ARG A 144 10.57 5.14 7.45
C ARG A 144 10.79 6.22 8.51
N MET A 145 12.03 6.64 8.73
CA MET A 145 12.38 7.66 9.71
C MET A 145 11.87 9.05 9.30
N SER A 146 11.91 9.38 8.01
CA SER A 146 11.41 10.67 7.50
C SER A 146 9.91 10.85 7.76
N ARG A 147 9.13 9.77 7.78
CA ARG A 147 7.69 9.82 8.13
C ARG A 147 7.46 10.25 9.57
N GLN A 148 8.38 9.93 10.48
CA GLN A 148 8.28 10.38 11.87
C GLN A 148 8.48 11.89 12.03
N ALA A 149 8.99 12.60 11.02
CA ALA A 149 9.13 14.06 11.08
C ALA A 149 7.77 14.75 11.30
N ARG A 150 6.67 14.19 10.77
CA ARG A 150 5.32 14.71 11.01
C ARG A 150 4.89 14.62 12.48
N LEU A 151 5.49 13.73 13.26
CA LEU A 151 5.15 13.61 14.69
C LEU A 151 5.69 14.78 15.52
N ARG A 152 6.57 15.59 14.93
CA ARG A 152 7.21 16.76 15.54
C ARG A 152 6.75 18.09 14.93
N SER A 153 5.72 18.09 14.08
CA SER A 153 5.12 19.32 13.55
C SER A 153 4.32 20.07 14.61
N ASP A 154 3.96 21.32 14.31
CA ASP A 154 3.12 22.17 15.19
C ASP A 154 1.73 21.56 15.46
N ASP A 155 1.21 20.78 14.50
CA ASP A 155 -0.06 20.05 14.60
C ASP A 155 0.18 18.55 14.33
N PRO A 156 0.68 17.78 15.30
CA PRO A 156 0.96 16.36 15.13
C PRO A 156 -0.32 15.52 15.27
N PRO A 157 -0.45 14.40 14.53
CA PRO A 157 -1.62 13.53 14.67
C PRO A 157 -1.66 12.87 16.06
N PHE A 158 -2.87 12.62 16.55
CA PHE A 158 -3.07 11.73 17.69
C PHE A 158 -2.76 10.29 17.28
N ARG A 159 -1.88 9.64 18.02
CA ARG A 159 -1.48 8.25 17.74
C ARG A 159 -1.98 7.32 18.82
N TRP A 160 -2.53 6.17 18.43
CA TRP A 160 -2.89 5.12 19.37
C TRP A 160 -2.41 3.77 18.86
N ALA A 161 -1.38 3.23 19.51
CA ALA A 161 -0.88 1.90 19.21
C ALA A 161 -1.30 0.89 20.29
N ILE A 162 -1.81 -0.25 19.84
CA ILE A 162 -1.94 -1.46 20.64
C ILE A 162 -0.91 -2.45 20.10
N ILE A 163 -0.01 -2.91 20.95
CA ILE A 163 1.04 -3.86 20.58
C ILE A 163 0.85 -5.16 21.33
N ASP A 164 1.06 -6.28 20.64
CA ASP A 164 1.06 -7.60 21.27
C ASP A 164 2.23 -7.72 22.25
N GLU A 165 2.01 -8.36 23.40
CA GLU A 165 3.04 -8.60 24.40
C GLU A 165 4.29 -9.28 23.81
N SER A 166 4.12 -10.13 22.78
CA SER A 166 5.24 -10.78 22.10
C SER A 166 6.22 -9.81 21.46
N VAL A 167 5.77 -8.61 21.06
CA VAL A 167 6.63 -7.58 20.45
C VAL A 167 7.66 -7.06 21.44
N LEU A 168 7.32 -7.01 22.73
CA LEU A 168 8.22 -6.55 23.79
C LEU A 168 9.25 -7.62 24.19
N LEU A 169 8.88 -8.88 24.03
CA LEU A 169 9.66 -10.03 24.46
C LEU A 169 10.55 -10.60 23.34
N ARG A 170 10.18 -10.37 22.08
CA ARG A 170 10.95 -10.82 20.94
C ARG A 170 12.21 -9.97 20.78
N GLN A 171 13.36 -10.62 20.84
CA GLN A 171 14.61 -9.94 20.57
C GLN A 171 14.70 -9.55 19.09
N MET A 172 14.70 -8.24 18.84
CA MET A 172 14.94 -7.65 17.53
C MET A 172 16.37 -7.11 17.49
N GLY A 173 17.27 -7.84 16.85
CA GLY A 173 18.68 -7.45 16.75
C GLY A 173 19.43 -7.68 18.06
N SER A 174 20.22 -6.70 18.50
CA SER A 174 21.02 -6.80 19.73
C SER A 174 20.22 -6.41 20.99
N PRO A 175 20.64 -6.85 22.19
CA PRO A 175 20.06 -6.37 23.45
C PRO A 175 20.14 -4.85 23.61
N THR A 176 21.16 -4.21 23.04
CA THR A 176 21.28 -2.75 23.04
C THR A 176 20.23 -2.09 22.15
N CYS A 177 19.99 -2.62 20.94
CA CYS A 177 18.92 -2.15 20.06
C CYS A 177 17.56 -2.20 20.75
N MET A 178 17.24 -3.34 21.38
CA MET A 178 15.97 -3.48 22.12
C MET A 178 15.88 -2.54 23.32
N ARG A 179 16.96 -2.36 24.09
CA ARG A 179 16.98 -1.39 25.20
C ARG A 179 16.66 0.02 24.74
N GLU A 180 17.29 0.46 23.66
CA GLU A 180 17.09 1.80 23.08
C GLU A 180 15.68 1.95 22.50
N GLN A 181 15.17 0.92 21.81
CA GLN A 181 13.81 0.89 21.30
C GLN A 181 12.77 1.00 22.43
N LEU A 182 12.92 0.24 23.51
CA LEU A 182 12.00 0.27 24.63
C LEU A 182 12.08 1.61 25.39
N ALA A 183 13.27 2.19 25.53
CA ALA A 183 13.43 3.53 26.09
C ALA A 183 12.70 4.59 25.25
N SER A 184 12.85 4.55 23.92
CA SER A 184 12.13 5.44 23.00
C SER A 184 10.61 5.23 23.02
N LEU A 185 10.16 4.00 23.27
CA LEU A 185 8.73 3.71 23.40
C LEU A 185 8.14 4.37 24.66
N LEU A 186 8.86 4.32 25.78
CA LEU A 186 8.42 4.93 27.06
C LEU A 186 8.18 6.44 26.94
N GLU A 187 8.96 7.13 26.12
CA GLU A 187 8.77 8.57 25.85
C GLU A 187 7.45 8.89 25.11
N GLN A 188 6.81 7.88 24.52
CA GLN A 188 5.60 8.01 23.71
C GLN A 188 4.35 7.44 24.39
N VAL A 189 4.50 6.85 25.59
CA VAL A 189 3.38 6.32 26.39
C VAL A 189 2.63 7.48 27.02
N ASP A 190 1.31 7.51 26.83
CA ASP A 190 0.37 8.44 27.48
C ASP A 190 0.78 9.92 27.45
N THR A 191 1.12 10.40 26.24
CA THR A 191 1.35 11.83 25.99
C THR A 191 0.07 12.48 25.46
N PRO A 192 -0.02 13.83 25.39
CA PRO A 192 -1.20 14.51 24.82
C PRO A 192 -1.55 14.04 23.40
N ASN A 193 -0.55 13.58 22.63
CA ASN A 193 -0.69 13.23 21.21
C ASN A 193 -0.42 11.74 20.94
N SER A 194 -0.25 10.91 21.97
CA SER A 194 0.10 9.49 21.78
C SER A 194 -0.38 8.61 22.95
N LYS A 195 -0.88 7.43 22.61
CA LYS A 195 -1.24 6.35 23.54
C LYS A 195 -0.63 5.04 23.05
N VAL A 196 0.00 4.31 23.96
CA VAL A 196 0.56 2.98 23.69
C VAL A 196 0.00 2.00 24.71
N GLN A 197 -0.57 0.90 24.24
CA GLN A 197 -1.12 -0.16 25.07
C GLN A 197 -0.54 -1.50 24.69
N VAL A 198 -0.41 -2.38 25.69
CA VAL A 198 0.03 -3.76 25.48
C VAL A 198 -1.16 -4.69 25.57
N MET A 199 -1.33 -5.53 24.56
CA MET A 199 -2.27 -6.65 24.58
C MET A 199 -1.57 -7.86 25.23
N PRO A 200 -1.97 -8.26 26.45
CA PRO A 200 -1.31 -9.36 27.15
C PRO A 200 -1.68 -10.71 26.53
N PHE A 201 -0.81 -11.71 26.68
CA PHE A 201 -1.11 -13.09 26.24
C PHE A 201 -2.37 -13.66 26.89
N SER A 202 -2.71 -13.21 28.09
CA SER A 202 -3.93 -13.62 28.80
C SER A 202 -5.22 -13.17 28.12
N ALA A 203 -5.17 -12.24 27.16
CA ALA A 203 -6.33 -11.84 26.37
C ALA A 203 -6.83 -12.96 25.45
N GLY A 204 -5.98 -13.95 25.13
CA GLY A 204 -6.34 -15.10 24.31
C GLY A 204 -6.62 -14.74 22.84
N LEU A 205 -7.54 -15.48 22.20
CA LEU A 205 -7.85 -15.32 20.78
C LEU A 205 -8.58 -13.99 20.52
N HIS A 206 -8.08 -13.23 19.55
CA HIS A 206 -8.74 -12.06 18.96
C HIS A 206 -8.62 -12.05 17.44
N ARG A 207 -9.41 -11.20 16.78
CA ARG A 207 -9.52 -11.18 15.31
C ARG A 207 -8.23 -10.78 14.58
N LEU A 208 -7.32 -10.09 15.26
CA LEU A 208 -6.08 -9.60 14.68
C LEU A 208 -4.86 -10.45 15.05
N LEU A 209 -5.03 -11.61 15.68
CA LEU A 209 -3.91 -12.46 16.14
C LEU A 209 -2.86 -12.74 15.07
N GLY A 210 -3.29 -12.95 13.82
CA GLY A 210 -2.41 -13.26 12.69
C GLY A 210 -2.01 -12.07 11.82
N GLY A 211 -2.35 -10.83 12.19
CA GLY A 211 -2.21 -9.69 11.29
C GLY A 211 -1.93 -8.36 11.99
N ALA A 212 -1.74 -7.32 11.19
CA ALA A 212 -1.68 -5.95 11.65
C ALA A 212 -2.89 -5.18 11.10
N LEU A 213 -3.22 -4.07 11.74
CA LEU A 213 -4.24 -3.16 11.23
C LEU A 213 -3.79 -1.73 11.52
N THR A 214 -3.88 -0.86 10.52
CA THR A 214 -3.76 0.58 10.69
C THR A 214 -5.05 1.24 10.23
N LEU A 215 -5.62 2.07 11.10
CA LEU A 215 -6.76 2.93 10.80
C LEU A 215 -6.29 4.38 10.78
N LEU A 216 -6.64 5.09 9.72
CA LEU A 216 -6.29 6.48 9.50
C LEU A 216 -7.58 7.29 9.43
N THR A 217 -7.71 8.31 10.28
CA THR A 217 -8.81 9.28 10.21
C THR A 217 -8.29 10.57 9.62
N LEU A 218 -8.86 10.98 8.49
CA LEU A 218 -8.52 12.21 7.77
C LEU A 218 -9.32 13.42 8.33
N PRO A 219 -8.93 14.66 7.98
CA PRO A 219 -9.61 15.89 8.46
C PRO A 219 -11.10 16.01 8.08
N ASP A 220 -11.53 15.29 7.04
CA ASP A 220 -12.92 15.22 6.61
C ASP A 220 -13.71 14.08 7.30
N TYR A 221 -13.13 13.48 8.35
CA TYR A 221 -13.62 12.31 9.08
C TYR A 221 -13.68 11.01 8.27
N THR A 222 -13.13 10.99 7.06
CA THR A 222 -12.97 9.74 6.30
C THR A 222 -12.02 8.81 7.04
N ARG A 223 -12.46 7.55 7.24
CA ARG A 223 -11.64 6.50 7.84
C ARG A 223 -11.13 5.53 6.77
N VAL A 224 -9.83 5.34 6.72
CA VAL A 224 -9.13 4.43 5.81
C VAL A 224 -8.51 3.30 6.63
N ALA A 225 -8.69 2.05 6.19
CA ALA A 225 -8.04 0.88 6.77
C ALA A 225 -6.91 0.39 5.87
N TYR A 226 -5.80 -0.01 6.49
CA TYR A 226 -4.65 -0.65 5.86
C TYR A 226 -4.29 -1.89 6.68
N GLU A 227 -4.26 -3.06 6.03
CA GLU A 227 -3.97 -4.39 6.60
C GLU A 227 -2.76 -4.99 5.90
#